data_AF-A0AAJ6EBV2-F1
#
_entry.id   AF-A0AAJ6EBV2-F1
#
_cell.length_a   1.000
_cell.length_b   1.000
_cell.length_c   1.000
_cell.angle_alpha   90.00
_cell.angle_beta   90.00
_cell.angle_gamma   90.00
#
_symmetry.space_group_name_H-M   'P 1'
#
loop_
_entity.id
_entity.type
_entity.pdbx_description
1 polymer ?
#
loop_
_entity_poly.entity_id
_entity_poly.type
_entity_poly.pdbx_seq_one_letter_code
_entity_poly.pdbx_strand_id
1 'polypeptide(L)' 'MLADNDFMARLAEKERIAERVAEQMGVTLQEAHQALYHFAADLSSDGQTLH' A
#
# COMPACT_ATOMS: atom_id res chain seq x y z
N MET A 1 12.09 -14.26 17.32
CA MET A 1 10.68 -14.40 16.92
C MET A 1 9.93 -13.06 17.08
N LEU A 2 10.52 -11.97 16.60
CA LEU A 2 9.95 -10.60 16.62
C LEU A 2 9.73 -10.06 15.19
N ALA A 3 10.53 -10.53 14.22
CA ALA A 3 10.42 -10.16 12.81
C ALA A 3 9.04 -10.49 12.22
N ASP A 4 8.43 -11.60 12.66
CA ASP A 4 7.12 -12.03 12.18
C ASP A 4 6.00 -11.08 12.65
N ASN A 5 6.09 -10.53 13.86
CA ASN A 5 5.07 -9.60 14.38
C ASN A 5 5.11 -8.27 13.64
N ASP A 6 6.29 -7.72 13.39
CA ASP A 6 6.43 -6.47 12.64
C ASP A 6 5.98 -6.62 11.18
N PHE A 7 6.26 -7.77 10.57
CA PHE A 7 5.78 -8.10 9.23
C PHE A 7 4.24 -8.18 9.21
N MET A 8 3.63 -8.91 10.14
CA MET A 8 2.18 -9.05 10.21
C MET A 8 1.49 -7.72 10.52
N ALA A 9 2.09 -6.88 11.37
CA ALA A 9 1.58 -5.54 11.64
C ALA A 9 1.59 -4.65 10.39
N ARG A 10 2.69 -4.70 9.60
CA ARG A 10 2.78 -3.96 8.33
C ARG A 10 1.79 -4.48 7.29
N LEU A 11 1.59 -5.79 7.22
CA LEU A 11 0.60 -6.38 6.32
C LEU A 11 -0.81 -5.94 6.70
N ALA A 12 -1.17 -6.02 7.97
CA ALA A 12 -2.48 -5.58 8.46
C ALA A 12 -2.71 -4.08 8.23
N GLU A 13 -1.67 -3.25 8.32
CA GLU A 13 -1.77 -1.83 8.02
C GLU A 13 -2.00 -1.56 6.52
N LYS A 14 -1.32 -2.31 5.64
CA LYS A 14 -1.55 -2.21 4.18
C LYS A 14 -2.99 -2.53 3.80
N GLU A 15 -3.56 -3.59 4.37
CA GLU A 15 -4.96 -3.97 4.15
C GLU A 15 -5.91 -2.86 4.66
N ARG A 16 -5.68 -2.33 5.86
CA ARG A 16 -6.50 -1.22 6.40
C ARG A 16 -6.46 0.04 5.53
N ILE A 17 -5.31 0.35 4.94
CA ILE A 17 -5.19 1.48 4.00
C ILE A 17 -6.01 1.20 2.73
N ALA A 18 -5.93 -0.01 2.18
CA ALA A 18 -6.65 -0.39 0.97
C ALA A 18 -8.17 -0.36 1.19
N GLU A 19 -8.66 -0.87 2.32
CA GLU A 19 -10.08 -0.78 2.71
C GLU A 19 -10.55 0.67 2.76
N ARG A 20 -9.79 1.54 3.43
CA ARG A 20 -10.13 2.96 3.54
C ARG A 20 -10.15 3.66 2.17
N VAL A 21 -9.19 3.35 1.29
CA VAL A 21 -9.16 3.91 -0.07
C VAL A 21 -10.37 3.42 -0.88
N ALA A 22 -10.70 2.13 -0.79
CA ALA A 22 -11.87 1.57 -1.45
C ALA A 22 -13.16 2.27 -1.01
N GLU A 23 -13.35 2.45 0.30
CA GLU A 23 -14.50 3.17 0.87
C GLU A 23 -14.56 4.63 0.43
N GLN A 24 -13.45 5.36 0.51
CA GLN A 24 -13.41 6.79 0.20
C GLN A 24 -13.63 7.08 -1.29
N MET A 25 -13.15 6.20 -2.16
CA MET A 25 -13.21 6.39 -3.61
C MET A 25 -14.42 5.70 -4.25
N GLY A 26 -15.16 4.86 -3.51
CA GLY A 26 -16.28 4.09 -4.03
C GLY A 26 -15.84 3.02 -5.05
N VAL A 27 -14.65 2.45 -4.86
CA VAL A 27 -14.06 1.43 -5.74
C VAL A 27 -13.96 0.08 -5.02
N THR A 28 -13.66 -0.97 -5.77
CA THR A 28 -13.41 -2.29 -5.17
C THR A 28 -12.08 -2.32 -4.42
N LEU A 29 -11.95 -3.23 -3.44
CA LEU A 29 -10.71 -3.44 -2.72
C LEU A 29 -9.55 -3.84 -3.66
N GLN A 30 -9.84 -4.58 -4.72
CA GLN A 30 -8.86 -4.95 -5.74
C GLN A 30 -8.32 -3.73 -6.50
N GLU A 31 -9.20 -2.81 -6.90
CA GLU A 31 -8.80 -1.56 -7.56
C GLU A 31 -7.97 -0.67 -6.62
N ALA A 32 -8.35 -0.61 -5.34
CA ALA A 32 -7.57 0.10 -4.32
C ALA A 32 -6.16 -0.50 -4.15
N HIS A 33 -6.04 -1.83 -4.12
CA HIS A 33 -4.74 -2.50 -4.10
C HIS A 33 -3.88 -2.19 -5.32
N GLN A 34 -4.47 -2.21 -6.51
CA GLN A 34 -3.76 -1.90 -7.74
C GLN A 34 -3.27 -0.44 -7.75
N ALA A 35 -4.12 0.51 -7.33
CA ALA A 35 -3.75 1.92 -7.23
C ALA A 35 -2.61 2.15 -6.23
N LEU A 36 -2.68 1.52 -5.05
CA LEU A 36 -1.62 1.60 -4.03
C LEU A 36 -0.29 0.99 -4.51
N TYR A 37 -0.36 -0.09 -5.29
CA TYR A 37 0.83 -0.70 -5.90
C TYR A 37 1.50 0.24 -6.91
N HIS A 38 0.72 0.85 -7.82
CA HIS A 38 1.23 1.82 -8.78
C HIS A 38 1.84 3.04 -8.07
N PHE A 39 1.14 3.58 -7.07
CA PHE A 39 1.65 4.71 -6.28
C PHE A 39 2.99 4.39 -5.59
N ALA A 40 3.13 3.19 -5.02
CA ALA A 40 4.39 2.77 -4.42
C ALA A 40 5.52 2.60 -5.46
N ALA A 41 5.19 2.10 -6.66
CA ALA A 41 6.15 1.99 -7.76
C ALA A 41 6.59 3.38 -8.26
N ASP A 42 5.66 4.32 -8.40
CA ASP A 42 5.94 5.70 -8.83
C ASP A 42 6.85 6.42 -7.81
N LEU A 43 6.56 6.31 -6.51
CA LEU A 43 7.43 6.84 -5.45
C LEU A 43 8.84 6.23 -5.47
N SER A 44 8.96 4.93 -5.78
CA SER A 44 10.27 4.28 -5.91
C SER A 44 11.03 4.72 -7.16
N SER A 45 10.33 5.12 -8.22
CA SER A 45 10.93 5.55 -9.48
C SER A 45 11.36 7.02 -9.39
N ASP A 46 10.54 7.90 -8.82
CA ASP A 46 10.89 9.31 -8.58
C ASP A 46 12.05 9.46 -7.58
N GLY A 47 12.19 8.52 -6.62
CA GLY A 47 13.34 8.46 -5.73
C GLY A 47 14.68 8.17 -6.43
N GLN A 48 14.69 7.59 -7.63
CA GLN A 48 15.91 7.39 -8.42
C GLN A 48 16.32 8.62 -9.24
N THR A 49 15.40 9.56 -9.48
CA THR A 49 15.66 10.77 -10.29
C THR A 49 16.23 11.94 -9.47
N LEU A 50 16.45 11.76 -8.17
CA LEU A 50 17.06 12.75 -7.27
C LEU A 50 18.60 12.62 -7.14
N HIS A 51 19.27 12.00 -8.12
CA HIS A 51 20.72 11.88 -8.18
C HIS A 51 21.37 12.89 -9.12
#